data_AF-A0A518HNM6-F1
#
_entry.id   AF-A0A518HNM6-F1
#
_cell.length_a   1.000
_cell.length_b   1.000
_cell.length_c   1.000
_cell.angle_alpha   90.00
_cell.angle_beta   90.00
_cell.angle_gamma   90.00
#
_symmetry.space_group_name_H-M   'P 1'
#
loop_
_entity.id
_entity.type
_entity.pdbx_description
1 polymer ?
#
loop_
_entity_poly.entity_id
_entity_poly.type
_entity_poly.pdbx_seq_one_letter_code
_entity_poly.pdbx_strand_id
1 'polypeptide(L)' 'MSVCGVASGLYAMGLFAIGFPGMPEMLIVLFLALLLFGGAKLPGLMRNLGKSANEFKRGMNESSDDDELSDNKSDE' A
#
# COMPACT_ATOMS: atom_id res chain seq x y z
N MET A 1 20.06 -12.37 36.14
CA MET A 1 19.36 -11.13 35.71
C MET A 1 19.34 -10.89 34.20
N SER A 2 20.40 -11.19 33.43
CA SER A 2 20.47 -10.80 32.00
C SER A 2 19.57 -11.62 31.04
N VAL A 3 19.20 -12.86 31.38
CA VAL A 3 18.47 -13.77 30.46
C VAL A 3 16.94 -13.71 30.63
N CYS A 4 16.43 -13.13 31.72
CA CYS A 4 14.98 -13.07 31.99
C CYS A 4 14.29 -11.90 31.22
N GLY A 5 15.06 -10.86 30.85
CA GLY A 5 14.54 -9.70 30.11
C GLY A 5 14.31 -9.99 28.62
N VAL A 6 15.17 -10.80 28.00
CA VAL A 6 15.10 -11.09 26.55
C VAL A 6 13.93 -12.04 26.23
N ALA A 7 13.67 -13.02 27.09
CA ALA A 7 12.57 -13.98 26.93
C ALA A 7 11.18 -13.34 27.14
N SER A 8 11.07 -12.42 28.11
CA SER A 8 9.81 -11.70 28.38
C SER A 8 9.50 -10.66 27.29
N GLY A 9 10.54 -10.00 26.75
CA GLY A 9 10.41 -9.09 25.61
C GLY A 9 10.02 -9.81 24.32
N LEU A 10 10.61 -10.99 24.05
CA LEU A 10 10.31 -11.79 22.86
C LEU A 10 8.89 -12.40 22.89
N TYR A 11 8.37 -12.71 24.08
CA TYR A 11 6.99 -13.23 24.24
C TYR A 11 5.94 -12.11 24.21
N ALA A 12 6.21 -10.94 24.79
CA ALA A 12 5.34 -9.76 24.65
C ALA A 12 5.28 -9.24 23.19
N MET A 13 6.40 -9.37 22.46
CA MET A 13 6.51 -9.10 21.03
C MET A 13 5.87 -10.20 20.15
N GLY A 14 5.54 -11.37 20.73
CA GLY A 14 4.79 -12.44 20.08
C GLY A 14 3.27 -12.37 20.32
N LEU A 15 2.84 -11.89 21.50
CA LEU A 15 1.41 -11.77 21.83
C LEU A 15 0.76 -10.50 21.27
N PHE A 16 1.52 -9.40 21.13
CA PHE A 16 1.02 -8.16 20.50
C PHE A 16 0.89 -8.27 18.96
N ALA A 17 1.50 -9.29 18.37
CA ALA A 17 1.53 -9.54 16.92
C ALA A 17 0.22 -10.11 16.32
N ILE A 18 -0.72 -10.61 17.14
CA ILE A 18 -1.94 -11.25 16.61
C ILE A 18 -3.00 -10.23 16.14
N GLY A 19 -2.91 -8.96 16.57
CA GLY A 19 -3.89 -7.92 16.22
C GLY A 19 -3.40 -6.90 15.19
N PHE A 20 -2.09 -6.73 15.05
CA PHE A 20 -1.51 -5.75 14.15
C PHE A 20 -0.24 -6.36 13.56
N PRO A 21 -0.21 -6.73 12.26
CA PRO A 21 1.01 -7.24 11.67
C PRO A 21 2.06 -6.14 11.80
N GLY A 22 3.10 -6.43 12.57
CA GLY A 22 4.22 -5.52 12.71
C GLY A 22 4.89 -5.30 11.35
N MET A 23 5.63 -4.20 11.25
CA MET A 23 6.60 -4.01 10.16
C MET A 23 7.43 -5.28 9.83
N PRO A 24 7.91 -6.09 10.80
CA PRO A 24 8.67 -7.30 10.46
C PRO A 24 7.89 -8.37 9.70
N GLU A 25 6.63 -8.68 10.04
CA GLU A 25 5.84 -9.68 9.32
C GLU A 25 5.56 -9.25 7.88
N MET A 26 5.21 -7.98 7.66
CA MET A 26 4.99 -7.43 6.32
C MET A 26 6.25 -7.52 5.45
N LEU A 27 7.42 -7.29 6.03
CA LEU A 27 8.71 -7.37 5.33
C LEU A 27 9.05 -8.82 4.94
N ILE A 28 8.76 -9.78 5.81
CA ILE A 28 8.90 -11.22 5.54
C ILE A 28 7.99 -11.66 4.39
N VAL A 29 6.71 -11.26 4.39
CA VAL A 29 5.77 -11.59 3.32
C VAL A 29 6.20 -10.96 2.00
N LEU A 30 6.64 -9.69 2.02
CA LEU A 30 7.19 -9.01 0.84
C LEU A 30 8.41 -9.74 0.28
N PHE A 31 9.32 -10.20 1.15
CA PHE A 31 10.49 -10.96 0.74
C PHE A 31 10.11 -12.30 0.10
N LEU A 32 9.12 -13.01 0.67
CA LEU A 32 8.60 -14.27 0.12
C LEU A 32 7.94 -14.06 -1.25
N ALA A 33 7.13 -13.00 -1.38
CA ALA A 33 6.54 -12.61 -2.65
C ALA A 33 7.64 -12.26 -3.68
N LEU A 34 8.70 -11.57 -3.27
CA LEU A 34 9.83 -11.24 -4.14
C LEU A 34 10.62 -12.48 -4.57
N LEU A 35 10.68 -13.54 -3.76
CA LEU A 35 11.27 -14.83 -4.14
C LEU A 35 10.42 -15.57 -5.18
N LEU A 36 9.09 -15.60 -5.00
CA LEU A 36 8.19 -16.27 -5.96
C LEU A 36 8.06 -15.51 -7.28
N PHE A 37 7.83 -14.19 -7.21
CA PHE A 37 7.61 -13.35 -8.40
C PHE A 37 8.92 -12.85 -9.01
N GLY A 38 10.00 -12.77 -8.23
CA GLY A 38 11.28 -12.19 -8.63
C GLY A 38 11.36 -10.68 -8.43
N GLY A 39 12.56 -10.19 -8.07
CA GLY A 39 12.86 -8.77 -7.82
C GLY A 39 12.46 -7.80 -8.93
N ALA A 40 12.46 -8.27 -10.19
CA ALA A 40 12.18 -7.44 -11.36
C ALA A 40 10.70 -7.37 -11.77
N LYS A 41 9.87 -8.35 -11.38
CA LYS A 41 8.48 -8.44 -11.87
C LYS A 41 7.51 -7.58 -11.05
N LEU A 42 7.67 -7.52 -9.73
CA LEU A 42 6.86 -6.65 -8.86
C LEU A 42 6.87 -5.17 -9.29
N PRO A 43 8.03 -4.51 -9.46
CA PRO A 43 8.07 -3.10 -9.88
C PRO A 43 7.56 -2.90 -11.31
N GLY A 44 7.77 -3.87 -12.21
CA GLY A 44 7.25 -3.82 -13.57
C GLY A 44 5.72 -3.87 -13.64
N LEU A 45 5.08 -4.77 -12.88
CA LEU A 45 3.62 -4.85 -12.79
C LEU A 45 3.03 -3.58 -12.15
N MET A 46 3.65 -3.08 -11.07
CA MET A 46 3.22 -1.84 -10.42
C MET A 46 3.31 -0.64 -11.35
N ARG A 47 4.38 -0.53 -12.18
CA ARG A 47 4.53 0.56 -13.16
C ARG A 47 3.40 0.56 -14.19
N ASN A 48 3.08 -0.62 -14.75
CA ASN A 48 2.03 -0.76 -15.76
C ASN A 48 0.64 -0.52 -15.16
N LEU A 49 0.36 -1.07 -13.97
CA LEU A 49 -0.89 -0.85 -13.26
C LEU A 49 -1.05 0.62 -12.84
N GLY A 50 0.01 1.26 -12.36
CA GLY A 50 0.01 2.68 -12.00
C GLY A 50 -0.23 3.59 -13.20
N LYS A 51 0.34 3.26 -14.38
CA LYS A 51 0.07 4.00 -15.62
C LYS A 51 -1.40 3.89 -16.04
N SER A 52 -1.97 2.67 -15.99
CA SER A 52 -3.39 2.44 -16.27
C SER A 52 -4.31 3.15 -15.27
N ALA A 53 -4.01 3.09 -13.97
CA ALA A 53 -4.77 3.79 -12.94
C ALA A 53 -4.69 5.33 -13.08
N ASN A 54 -3.53 5.86 -13.47
CA ASN A 54 -3.35 7.29 -13.72
C ASN A 54 -4.14 7.77 -14.95
N GLU A 55 -4.11 7.01 -16.05
CA GLU A 55 -4.92 7.30 -17.25
C GLU A 55 -6.41 7.17 -16.95
N PHE A 56 -6.82 6.16 -16.17
CA PHE A 56 -8.20 5.99 -15.71
C PHE A 56 -8.68 7.17 -14.87
N LYS A 57 -7.85 7.64 -13.92
CA LYS A 57 -8.18 8.81 -13.10
C LYS A 57 -8.28 10.10 -13.95
N ARG A 58 -7.41 10.25 -14.97
CA ARG A 58 -7.46 11.40 -15.88
C ARG A 58 -8.74 11.41 -16.71
N GLY A 59 -9.12 10.28 -17.29
CA GLY A 59 -10.38 10.17 -18.03
C GLY A 59 -11.62 10.34 -17.15
N MET A 60 -11.57 9.89 -15.90
CA MET A 60 -12.65 10.11 -14.93
C MET A 60 -12.82 11.59 -14.57
N ASN A 61 -11.72 12.32 -14.29
CA ASN A 61 -11.77 13.75 -14.01
C ASN A 61 -12.24 14.56 -15.22
N GLU A 62 -11.77 14.24 -16.43
CA GLU A 62 -12.21 14.91 -17.66
C GLU A 62 -13.72 14.71 -17.91
N SER A 63 -14.27 13.56 -17.48
CA SER A 63 -15.72 13.31 -17.53
C SER A 63 -16.49 14.08 -16.44
N SER A 64 -15.89 14.28 -15.26
CA SER A 64 -16.52 15.04 -14.16
C SER A 64 -16.43 16.56 -14.37
N ASP A 65 -15.36 17.06 -14.98
CA ASP A 65 -15.21 18.48 -15.33
C ASP A 65 -16.19 18.90 -16.43
N ASP A 66 -16.58 18.00 -17.35
CA ASP A 66 -17.63 18.26 -18.36
C ASP A 66 -19.04 18.39 -17.74
N ASP A 67 -19.27 17.80 -16.56
CA ASP A 67 -20.51 17.97 -15.77
C ASP A 67 -20.47 19.25 -14.90
N GLU A 68 -19.30 19.66 -14.37
CA GLU A 68 -19.15 20.86 -13.51
C GLU A 68 -18.97 22.19 -14.26
N LEU A 69 -18.64 22.18 -15.56
CA LEU A 69 -18.58 23.40 -16.40
C LEU A 69 -19.95 24.00 -16.74
N SER A 70 -21.05 23.42 -16.23
CA SER A 70 -22.42 23.94 -16.42
C SER A 70 -22.97 24.80 -15.28
N ASP A 71 -22.28 24.96 -14.14
CA ASP A 71 -22.83 25.68 -12.96
C ASP A 71 -21.99 26.86 -12.42
N ASN A 72 -21.18 27.53 -13.26
CA ASN A 72 -20.50 28.78 -12.83
C ASN A 72 -20.62 29.95 -13.82
N LYS A 73 -21.75 30.04 -14.54
CA LYS A 73 -22.06 31.20 -15.39
C LYS A 73 -23.40 31.86 -15.03
N SER A 74 -23.62 32.12 -13.75
CA SER A 74 -24.61 33.04 -13.15
C SER A 74 -24.18 33.07 -11.67
N ASP A 75 -23.59 34.12 -11.13
CA ASP A 75 -24.19 35.41 -10.89
C ASP A 75 -23.11 36.50 -10.76
N GLU A 76 -23.58 37.71 -11.07
CA GLU A 76 -23.09 39.08 -10.86
C GLU A 76 -21.97 39.33 -9.84
#